data_AF-A0A8J2MW30-F1
#
_entry.id   AF-A0A8J2MW30-F1
#
_cell.length_a   1.000
_cell.length_b   1.000
_cell.length_c   1.000
_cell.angle_alpha   90.00
_cell.angle_beta   90.00
_cell.angle_gamma   90.00
#
_symmetry.space_group_name_H-M   'P 1'
#
loop_
_entity.id
_entity.type
_entity.pdbx_description
1 polymer ?
#
loop_
_entity_poly.entity_id
_entity_poly.type
_entity_poly.pdbx_seq_one_letter_code
_entity_poly.pdbx_strand_id
1 'polypeptide(L)'
;MGQQGEPTAFRSSSPAKVSRKSSLVIPDDAAAAQTARKEEENMERKRDAVRQAIFQEASDEALEIPIGYLKVAVKIIRWDESIDDFEGHTKEIERLESIFKNKFGYECSVHAINDSKRPQLDINKAILDHVHKHDDPHSLLIIYYTGHGSRDKEGGYLELSAKEDPSHARGRHMAKASWRKAEVPVLNEMEGDALVILDCCMASAAAAKCRNVGSRIYQLLAASAEESFTSGPGPNSFTTALCNSLEELLAEKGGPFLLTQLCEKINEKRKRQPCLIWDRLRSYKRTVQLGPLHQHQTQERKAAFRKDALERASINLRLSLKVEDLDKDQIKHIAREIPRICREAKVDIRRIYWEGMTSKKRAMSSIIDADSDDAFEVTIDDRSEDAIGGARPMVFAAAVHSVNRAYRVRNAFRKIQDHRRPVYVNADGGFQLLARTLMTGSMAVAFALVGALIFTETRERCILFLAGVAMVVAYQMQQLEQDLQGNRRRRGSC
;
A
#
# COMPACT_ATOMS: atom_id res chain seq x y z
N MET A 1 -56.17 -21.62 57.19
CA MET A 1 -56.55 -21.02 58.48
C MET A 1 -55.33 -20.25 59.00
N GLY A 2 -55.28 -18.96 59.23
CA GLY A 2 -56.24 -17.85 59.20
C GLY A 2 -55.68 -16.76 60.12
N GLN A 3 -55.55 -15.52 59.60
CA GLN A 3 -55.50 -14.22 60.32
C GLN A 3 -54.33 -13.98 61.31
N GLN A 4 -53.94 -12.78 61.74
CA GLN A 4 -53.96 -11.34 61.37
C GLN A 4 -53.07 -10.67 62.45
N GLY A 5 -52.47 -9.48 62.21
CA GLY A 5 -52.03 -8.61 63.32
C GLY A 5 -50.85 -7.68 63.06
N GLU A 6 -51.14 -6.45 62.61
CA GLU A 6 -50.36 -5.21 62.77
C GLU A 6 -50.16 -4.84 64.28
N PRO A 7 -49.27 -3.90 64.72
CA PRO A 7 -49.12 -2.55 64.16
C PRO A 7 -47.75 -1.82 64.24
N THR A 8 -47.81 -0.62 63.65
CA THR A 8 -46.91 0.52 63.47
C THR A 8 -46.25 1.13 64.72
N ALA A 9 -45.02 1.67 64.56
CA ALA A 9 -44.58 2.89 65.25
C ALA A 9 -43.42 3.61 64.53
N PHE A 10 -43.58 4.92 64.40
CA PHE A 10 -42.71 5.94 63.79
C PHE A 10 -41.34 6.12 64.48
N ARG A 11 -40.30 6.46 63.69
CA ARG A 11 -39.34 7.52 64.07
C ARG A 11 -38.64 8.15 62.86
N SER A 12 -38.73 9.47 62.80
CA SER A 12 -38.09 10.38 61.87
C SER A 12 -36.60 10.56 62.20
N SER A 13 -35.76 10.79 61.18
CA SER A 13 -34.82 11.94 61.15
C SER A 13 -33.91 11.99 59.90
N SER A 14 -33.83 13.22 59.37
CA SER A 14 -32.71 13.84 58.66
C SER A 14 -32.54 13.67 57.14
N PRO A 15 -32.50 14.80 56.38
CA PRO A 15 -32.28 14.79 54.93
C PRO A 15 -30.79 14.68 54.60
N ALA A 16 -30.42 13.64 53.86
CA ALA A 16 -29.09 13.54 53.25
C ALA A 16 -28.97 14.55 52.10
N LYS A 17 -28.00 15.47 52.21
CA LYS A 17 -27.57 16.36 51.13
C LYS A 17 -27.00 15.51 49.98
N VAL A 18 -27.78 15.31 48.92
CA VAL A 18 -27.30 14.75 47.65
C VAL A 18 -26.53 15.84 46.91
N SER A 19 -25.20 15.79 47.00
CA SER A 19 -24.30 16.58 46.18
C SER A 19 -24.34 16.07 44.74
N ARG A 20 -25.13 16.72 43.88
CA ARG A 20 -25.04 16.55 42.41
C ARG A 20 -23.75 17.21 41.93
N LYS A 21 -22.65 16.47 41.88
CA LYS A 21 -21.53 16.76 40.97
C LYS A 21 -21.94 16.29 39.57
N SER A 22 -22.57 17.19 38.82
CA SER A 22 -22.76 17.05 37.38
C SER A 22 -21.42 17.37 36.70
N SER A 23 -20.56 16.37 36.55
CA SER A 23 -19.44 16.44 35.61
C SER A 23 -20.00 16.44 34.19
N LEU A 24 -20.03 17.62 33.56
CA LEU A 24 -20.24 17.76 32.12
C LEU A 24 -19.14 16.98 31.40
N VAL A 25 -19.49 15.82 30.88
CA VAL A 25 -18.68 15.09 29.90
C VAL A 25 -18.86 15.84 28.58
N ILE A 26 -17.89 16.68 28.22
CA ILE A 26 -17.78 17.23 26.88
C ILE A 26 -17.39 16.03 25.98
N PRO A 27 -18.22 15.63 25.00
CA PRO A 27 -17.84 14.58 24.06
C PRO A 27 -16.62 15.03 23.27
N ASP A 28 -15.64 14.14 23.08
CA ASP A 28 -14.45 14.39 22.27
C ASP A 28 -14.82 14.66 20.80
N ASP A 29 -15.09 15.91 20.44
CA ASP A 29 -15.37 16.38 19.08
C ASP A 29 -14.26 15.97 18.07
N ALA A 30 -13.05 15.73 18.56
CA ALA A 30 -11.91 15.25 17.77
C ALA A 30 -12.10 13.82 17.23
N ALA A 31 -12.66 12.91 18.03
CA ALA A 31 -12.88 11.52 17.61
C ALA A 31 -14.00 11.41 16.55
N ALA A 32 -15.06 12.20 16.72
CA ALA A 32 -16.14 12.32 15.74
C ALA A 32 -15.63 12.92 14.40
N ALA A 33 -14.83 13.99 14.47
CA ALA A 33 -14.23 14.59 13.28
C ALA A 33 -13.27 13.62 12.55
N GLN A 34 -12.48 12.84 13.30
CA GLN A 34 -11.57 11.86 12.69
C GLN A 34 -12.33 10.71 12.02
N THR A 35 -13.45 10.27 12.61
CA THR A 35 -14.32 9.24 12.03
C THR A 35 -14.97 9.74 10.74
N ALA A 36 -15.56 10.93 10.76
CA ALA A 36 -16.17 11.54 9.58
C ALA A 36 -15.16 11.73 8.43
N ARG A 37 -13.92 12.14 8.74
CA ARG A 37 -12.83 12.22 7.75
C ARG A 37 -12.51 10.87 7.14
N LYS A 38 -12.33 9.82 7.95
CA LYS A 38 -12.04 8.45 7.45
C LYS A 38 -13.16 7.94 6.56
N GLU A 39 -14.41 8.22 6.91
CA GLU A 39 -15.57 7.87 6.09
C GLU A 39 -15.58 8.62 4.75
N GLU A 40 -15.33 9.93 4.76
CA GLU A 40 -15.22 10.74 3.54
C GLU A 40 -14.08 10.25 2.63
N GLU A 41 -12.92 9.94 3.19
CA GLU A 41 -11.80 9.37 2.42
C GLU A 41 -12.14 8.02 1.80
N ASN A 42 -12.83 7.17 2.55
CA ASN A 42 -13.27 5.86 2.05
C ASN A 42 -14.31 6.02 0.92
N MET A 43 -15.27 6.93 1.08
CA MET A 43 -16.23 7.26 0.03
C MET A 43 -15.54 7.82 -1.21
N GLU A 44 -14.55 8.69 -1.06
CA GLU A 44 -13.81 9.24 -2.20
C GLU A 44 -13.01 8.14 -2.93
N ARG A 45 -12.36 7.23 -2.19
CA ARG A 45 -11.68 6.07 -2.80
C ARG A 45 -12.66 5.20 -3.60
N LYS A 46 -13.87 4.98 -3.07
CA LYS A 46 -14.92 4.26 -3.79
C LYS A 46 -15.36 4.99 -5.06
N ARG A 47 -15.58 6.31 -4.99
CA ARG A 47 -15.91 7.14 -6.16
C ARG A 47 -14.81 7.07 -7.21
N ASP A 48 -13.56 7.26 -6.82
CA ASP A 48 -12.43 7.26 -7.74
C ASP A 48 -12.22 5.89 -8.40
N ALA A 49 -12.42 4.79 -7.68
CA ALA A 49 -12.42 3.44 -8.26
C ALA A 49 -13.52 3.26 -9.32
N VAL A 50 -14.71 3.85 -9.12
CA VAL A 50 -15.79 3.83 -10.12
C VAL A 50 -15.41 4.69 -11.34
N ARG A 51 -14.89 5.90 -11.15
CA ARG A 51 -14.42 6.77 -12.23
C ARG A 51 -13.35 6.07 -13.06
N GLN A 52 -12.38 5.47 -12.38
CA GLN A 52 -11.31 4.70 -13.00
C GLN A 52 -11.86 3.54 -13.85
N ALA A 53 -12.82 2.77 -13.33
CA ALA A 53 -13.40 1.66 -14.07
C ALA A 53 -14.10 2.14 -15.36
N ILE A 54 -14.89 3.23 -15.26
CA ILE A 54 -15.57 3.84 -16.41
C ILE A 54 -14.56 4.36 -17.44
N PHE A 55 -13.50 5.03 -16.98
CA PHE A 55 -12.45 5.56 -17.84
C PHE A 55 -11.72 4.42 -18.56
N GLN A 56 -11.29 3.39 -17.81
CA GLN A 56 -10.52 2.28 -18.35
C GLN A 56 -11.33 1.53 -19.40
N GLU A 57 -12.59 1.20 -19.11
CA GLU A 57 -13.50 0.53 -20.05
C GLU A 57 -13.62 1.30 -21.38
N ALA A 58 -13.87 2.61 -21.31
CA ALA A 58 -14.03 3.44 -22.51
C ALA A 58 -12.71 3.68 -23.26
N SER A 59 -11.59 3.77 -22.56
CA SER A 59 -10.27 3.91 -23.19
C SER A 59 -9.80 2.61 -23.85
N ASP A 60 -10.05 1.46 -23.20
CA ASP A 60 -9.71 0.14 -23.73
C ASP A 60 -10.56 -0.15 -24.97
N GLU A 61 -11.86 0.19 -24.95
CA GLU A 61 -12.74 0.13 -26.13
C GLU A 61 -12.16 0.95 -27.30
N ALA A 62 -11.76 2.21 -27.06
CA ALA A 62 -11.25 3.11 -28.09
C ALA A 62 -9.84 2.77 -28.60
N LEU A 63 -9.07 2.01 -27.83
CA LEU A 63 -7.75 1.49 -28.17
C LEU A 63 -7.80 0.04 -28.67
N GLU A 64 -8.99 -0.58 -28.73
CA GLU A 64 -9.17 -2.00 -29.06
C GLU A 64 -8.35 -2.94 -28.15
N ILE A 65 -8.09 -2.50 -26.91
CA ILE A 65 -7.38 -3.29 -25.90
C ILE A 65 -8.32 -4.39 -25.40
N PRO A 66 -7.92 -5.65 -25.47
CA PRO A 66 -8.78 -6.71 -24.96
C PRO A 66 -8.96 -6.61 -23.44
N ILE A 67 -10.21 -6.62 -22.99
CA ILE A 67 -10.57 -6.49 -21.57
C ILE A 67 -10.08 -7.70 -20.77
N GLY A 68 -9.35 -7.45 -19.68
CA GLY A 68 -8.86 -8.47 -18.74
C GLY A 68 -7.58 -9.18 -19.19
N TYR A 69 -7.28 -10.32 -18.57
CA TYR A 69 -6.04 -11.06 -18.78
C TYR A 69 -6.12 -12.03 -19.98
N LEU A 70 -4.97 -12.28 -20.62
CA LEU A 70 -4.85 -13.34 -21.63
C LEU A 70 -4.76 -14.73 -21.02
N LYS A 71 -4.16 -14.80 -19.85
CA LYS A 71 -3.86 -16.03 -19.13
C LYS A 71 -4.05 -15.77 -17.65
N VAL A 72 -4.75 -16.68 -16.99
CA VAL A 72 -4.87 -16.67 -15.54
C VAL A 72 -4.48 -18.06 -15.05
N ALA A 73 -3.55 -18.11 -14.11
CA ALA A 73 -3.05 -19.35 -13.54
C ALA A 73 -3.17 -19.30 -12.02
N VAL A 74 -3.84 -20.31 -11.46
CA VAL A 74 -4.15 -20.44 -10.05
C VAL A 74 -3.31 -21.56 -9.44
N LYS A 75 -2.62 -21.23 -8.35
CA LYS A 75 -1.98 -22.20 -7.47
C LYS A 75 -2.72 -22.19 -6.13
N ILE A 76 -3.40 -23.28 -5.82
CA ILE A 76 -3.99 -23.53 -4.51
C ILE A 76 -2.92 -24.26 -3.70
N ILE A 77 -2.55 -23.71 -2.54
CA ILE A 77 -1.57 -24.28 -1.62
C ILE A 77 -2.31 -24.66 -0.34
N ARG A 78 -2.19 -25.92 0.07
CA ARG A 78 -2.76 -26.43 1.32
C ARG A 78 -1.76 -27.36 2.01
N TRP A 79 -2.02 -27.71 3.26
CA TRP A 79 -1.33 -28.81 3.91
C TRP A 79 -1.90 -30.15 3.45
N ASP A 80 -1.06 -31.18 3.44
CA ASP A 80 -1.51 -32.54 3.13
C ASP A 80 -2.54 -33.05 4.16
N GLU A 81 -3.53 -33.81 3.70
CA GLU A 81 -4.63 -34.31 4.54
C GLU A 81 -4.16 -35.16 5.72
N SER A 82 -2.98 -35.79 5.61
CA SER A 82 -2.41 -36.58 6.71
C SER A 82 -1.92 -35.74 7.89
N ILE A 83 -1.72 -34.43 7.70
CA ILE A 83 -1.21 -33.53 8.73
C ILE A 83 -2.07 -32.30 9.01
N ASP A 84 -2.96 -31.94 8.08
CA ASP A 84 -3.97 -30.91 8.25
C ASP A 84 -5.04 -31.36 9.27
N ASP A 85 -5.32 -30.53 10.27
CA ASP A 85 -6.31 -30.81 11.31
C ASP A 85 -7.69 -30.17 11.03
N PHE A 86 -7.88 -29.54 9.86
CA PHE A 86 -9.18 -29.05 9.42
C PHE A 86 -10.02 -30.11 8.67
N GLU A 87 -11.10 -30.56 9.30
CA GLU A 87 -12.11 -31.37 8.61
C GLU A 87 -12.90 -30.54 7.57
N GLY A 88 -13.13 -31.11 6.37
CA GLY A 88 -13.94 -30.48 5.31
C GLY A 88 -13.18 -29.56 4.35
N HIS A 89 -11.89 -29.33 4.59
CA HIS A 89 -11.03 -28.49 3.76
C HIS A 89 -11.01 -28.94 2.29
N THR A 90 -10.92 -30.26 2.05
CA THR A 90 -10.90 -30.86 0.71
C THR A 90 -12.13 -30.47 -0.12
N LYS A 91 -13.33 -30.50 0.47
CA LYS A 91 -14.57 -30.16 -0.26
C LYS A 91 -14.63 -28.71 -0.69
N GLU A 92 -14.18 -27.79 0.16
CA GLU A 92 -14.12 -26.37 -0.16
C GLU A 92 -13.09 -26.08 -1.25
N ILE A 93 -11.93 -26.75 -1.20
CA ILE A 93 -10.86 -26.64 -2.19
C ILE A 93 -11.31 -27.20 -3.55
N GLU A 94 -11.92 -28.38 -3.58
CA GLU A 94 -12.48 -28.97 -4.81
C GLU A 94 -13.53 -28.06 -5.44
N ARG A 95 -14.40 -27.45 -4.63
CA ARG A 95 -15.39 -26.48 -5.11
C ARG A 95 -14.70 -25.24 -5.69
N LEU A 96 -13.74 -24.66 -4.99
CA LEU A 96 -13.02 -23.48 -5.46
C LEU A 96 -12.24 -23.77 -6.75
N GLU A 97 -11.55 -24.91 -6.82
CA GLU A 97 -10.86 -25.38 -8.01
C GLU A 97 -11.83 -25.56 -9.19
N SER A 98 -12.98 -26.19 -8.94
CA SER A 98 -14.05 -26.35 -9.94
C SER A 98 -14.56 -25.01 -10.46
N ILE A 99 -14.76 -24.01 -9.59
CA ILE A 99 -15.15 -22.67 -10.01
C ILE A 99 -14.08 -22.06 -10.93
N PHE A 100 -12.81 -22.07 -10.52
CA PHE A 100 -11.73 -21.51 -11.34
C PHE A 100 -11.58 -22.21 -12.68
N LYS A 101 -11.65 -23.55 -12.72
CA LYS A 101 -11.53 -24.31 -13.97
C LYS A 101 -12.77 -24.18 -14.85
N ASN A 102 -13.95 -24.46 -14.30
CA ASN A 102 -15.15 -24.71 -15.09
C ASN A 102 -15.95 -23.42 -15.36
N LYS A 103 -15.93 -22.46 -14.44
CA LYS A 103 -16.67 -21.18 -14.59
C LYS A 103 -15.79 -20.08 -15.15
N PHE A 104 -14.53 -20.03 -14.72
CA PHE A 104 -13.58 -19.01 -15.18
C PHE A 104 -12.67 -19.48 -16.32
N GLY A 105 -12.53 -20.77 -16.58
CA GLY A 105 -11.61 -21.26 -17.63
C GLY A 105 -10.13 -21.03 -17.29
N TYR A 106 -9.78 -20.87 -16.01
CA TYR A 106 -8.41 -20.66 -15.57
C TYR A 106 -7.63 -21.96 -15.51
N GLU A 107 -6.32 -21.89 -15.72
CA GLU A 107 -5.45 -23.00 -15.36
C GLU A 107 -5.37 -23.04 -13.83
N CYS A 108 -5.68 -24.18 -13.21
CA CYS A 108 -5.68 -24.31 -11.76
C CYS A 108 -5.02 -25.61 -11.35
N SER A 109 -4.20 -25.55 -10.32
CA SER A 109 -3.51 -26.70 -9.74
C SER A 109 -3.43 -26.58 -8.22
N VAL A 110 -3.53 -27.72 -7.54
CA VAL A 110 -3.40 -27.82 -6.08
C VAL A 110 -2.02 -28.36 -5.74
N HIS A 111 -1.37 -27.75 -4.75
CA HIS A 111 -0.11 -28.21 -4.16
C HIS A 111 -0.34 -28.53 -2.68
N ALA A 112 -0.09 -29.77 -2.29
CA ALA A 112 -0.15 -30.21 -0.91
C ALA A 112 1.26 -30.17 -0.30
N ILE A 113 1.42 -29.38 0.77
CA ILE A 113 2.65 -29.34 1.57
C ILE A 113 2.62 -30.56 2.50
N ASN A 114 3.55 -31.47 2.28
CA ASN A 114 3.66 -32.70 3.07
C ASN A 114 4.44 -32.46 4.37
N ASP A 115 4.45 -33.45 5.26
CA ASP A 115 5.31 -33.54 6.46
C ASP A 115 6.79 -33.77 6.09
N SER A 116 7.29 -33.03 5.12
CA SER A 116 8.71 -33.01 4.81
C SER A 116 9.45 -32.31 5.94
N LYS A 117 10.74 -32.63 6.13
CA LYS A 117 11.60 -31.89 7.07
C LYS A 117 11.78 -30.41 6.69
N ARG A 118 11.26 -29.95 5.55
CA ARG A 118 11.54 -28.62 4.97
C ARG A 118 10.31 -27.99 4.30
N PRO A 119 9.18 -27.82 5.02
CA PRO A 119 7.95 -27.21 4.49
C PRO A 119 8.18 -25.83 3.85
N GLN A 120 9.10 -25.02 4.40
CA GLN A 120 9.49 -23.75 3.80
C GLN A 120 10.07 -23.91 2.39
N LEU A 121 10.91 -24.92 2.14
CA LEU A 121 11.46 -25.14 0.80
C LEU A 121 10.39 -25.60 -0.17
N ASP A 122 9.45 -26.42 0.30
CA ASP A 122 8.36 -26.95 -0.50
C ASP A 122 7.45 -25.82 -1.00
N ILE A 123 6.97 -24.95 -0.10
CA ILE A 123 6.16 -23.79 -0.52
C ILE A 123 6.93 -22.81 -1.40
N ASN A 124 8.22 -22.56 -1.11
CA ASN A 124 9.05 -21.69 -1.94
C ASN A 124 9.16 -22.25 -3.36
N LYS A 125 9.39 -23.55 -3.49
CA LYS A 125 9.46 -24.23 -4.78
C LYS A 125 8.11 -24.17 -5.51
N ALA A 126 7.00 -24.46 -4.82
CA ALA A 126 5.68 -24.44 -5.43
C ALA A 126 5.33 -23.06 -6.02
N ILE A 127 5.66 -21.98 -5.31
CA ILE A 127 5.44 -20.61 -5.78
C ILE A 127 6.41 -20.26 -6.92
N LEU A 128 7.70 -20.58 -6.78
CA LEU A 128 8.69 -20.30 -7.82
C LEU A 128 8.37 -21.04 -9.13
N ASP A 129 8.00 -22.32 -9.05
CA ASP A 129 7.60 -23.13 -10.19
C ASP A 129 6.33 -22.55 -10.85
N HIS A 130 5.39 -22.03 -10.05
CA HIS A 130 4.19 -21.36 -10.56
C HIS A 130 4.53 -20.06 -11.30
N VAL A 131 5.38 -19.22 -10.71
CA VAL A 131 5.88 -17.99 -11.34
C VAL A 131 6.60 -18.32 -12.64
N HIS A 132 7.60 -19.20 -12.60
CA HIS A 132 8.41 -19.56 -13.76
C HIS A 132 7.58 -20.11 -14.93
N LYS A 133 6.55 -20.92 -14.64
CA LYS A 133 5.72 -21.55 -15.68
C LYS A 133 4.66 -20.60 -16.24
N HIS A 134 4.16 -19.66 -15.44
CA HIS A 134 2.95 -18.92 -15.79
C HIS A 134 3.12 -17.44 -16.06
N ASP A 135 4.17 -16.81 -15.52
CA ASP A 135 4.37 -15.37 -15.59
C ASP A 135 4.61 -14.87 -17.02
N ASP A 136 3.97 -13.74 -17.32
CA ASP A 136 3.97 -13.03 -18.59
C ASP A 136 3.33 -11.64 -18.37
N PRO A 137 3.72 -10.58 -19.12
CA PRO A 137 3.16 -9.23 -18.98
C PRO A 137 1.63 -9.10 -19.07
N HIS A 138 0.94 -10.10 -19.63
CA HIS A 138 -0.53 -10.12 -19.79
C HIS A 138 -1.21 -11.23 -18.99
N SER A 139 -0.50 -11.80 -18.03
CA SER A 139 -1.00 -12.83 -17.14
C SER A 139 -1.44 -12.29 -15.78
N LEU A 140 -2.36 -13.00 -15.14
CA LEU A 140 -2.62 -12.90 -13.71
C LEU A 140 -2.24 -14.23 -13.05
N LEU A 141 -1.34 -14.18 -12.09
CA LEU A 141 -1.09 -15.32 -11.22
C LEU A 141 -1.88 -15.16 -9.92
N ILE A 142 -2.69 -16.17 -9.61
CA ILE A 142 -3.42 -16.25 -8.35
C ILE A 142 -2.74 -17.31 -7.48
N ILE A 143 -2.37 -16.93 -6.26
CA ILE A 143 -1.89 -17.87 -5.24
C ILE A 143 -2.89 -17.84 -4.10
N TYR A 144 -3.58 -18.95 -3.90
CA TYR A 144 -4.50 -19.13 -2.80
C TYR A 144 -3.83 -20.05 -1.78
N TYR A 145 -3.74 -19.63 -0.52
CA TYR A 145 -3.32 -20.48 0.59
C TYR A 145 -4.47 -20.69 1.56
N THR A 146 -4.59 -21.91 2.08
CA THR A 146 -5.53 -22.23 3.15
C THR A 146 -4.89 -23.13 4.21
N GLY A 147 -5.19 -22.86 5.48
CA GLY A 147 -4.61 -23.55 6.64
C GLY A 147 -4.50 -22.63 7.85
N HIS A 148 -3.68 -23.01 8.82
CA HIS A 148 -3.46 -22.14 9.98
C HIS A 148 -2.53 -20.99 9.64
N GLY A 149 -2.76 -19.88 10.33
CA GLY A 149 -1.94 -18.68 10.29
C GLY A 149 -1.70 -18.20 11.70
N SER A 150 -0.45 -17.89 12.01
CA SER A 150 -0.04 -17.36 13.30
C SER A 150 1.02 -16.28 13.07
N ARG A 151 1.28 -15.50 14.11
CA ARG A 151 2.33 -14.50 14.07
C ARG A 151 3.63 -15.10 14.61
N ASP A 152 4.70 -14.99 13.84
CA ASP A 152 6.03 -15.30 14.33
C ASP A 152 6.40 -14.38 15.50
N LYS A 153 7.00 -14.96 16.55
CA LYS A 153 7.39 -14.26 17.77
C LYS A 153 8.56 -13.30 17.54
N GLU A 154 9.44 -13.58 16.59
CA GLU A 154 10.64 -12.78 16.36
C GLU A 154 10.37 -11.58 15.44
N GLY A 155 9.58 -11.77 14.38
CA GLY A 155 9.40 -10.74 13.35
C GLY A 155 7.99 -10.17 13.21
N GLY A 156 6.99 -10.73 13.91
CA GLY A 156 5.61 -10.31 13.73
C GLY A 156 5.03 -10.67 12.35
N TYR A 157 5.69 -11.52 11.58
CA TYR A 157 5.26 -11.90 10.22
C TYR A 157 4.30 -13.09 10.24
N LEU A 158 3.53 -13.22 9.16
CA LEU A 158 2.65 -14.37 8.97
C LEU A 158 3.47 -15.67 8.82
N GLU A 159 3.20 -16.59 9.74
CA GLU A 159 3.68 -17.96 9.78
C GLU A 159 2.51 -18.91 9.50
N LEU A 160 2.69 -19.79 8.53
CA LEU A 160 1.75 -20.78 8.04
C LEU A 160 2.03 -22.12 8.73
N SER A 161 1.00 -22.84 9.18
CA SER A 161 1.19 -24.14 9.82
C SER A 161 0.10 -25.15 9.48
N ALA A 162 0.44 -26.44 9.55
CA ALA A 162 -0.51 -27.53 9.35
C ALA A 162 -1.49 -27.70 10.51
N LYS A 163 -1.13 -27.22 11.72
CA LYS A 163 -1.91 -27.37 12.94
C LYS A 163 -1.96 -26.08 13.76
N GLU A 164 -2.98 -25.96 14.60
CA GLU A 164 -3.22 -24.79 15.47
C GLU A 164 -2.20 -24.70 16.62
N ASP A 165 -1.90 -25.83 17.28
CA ASP A 165 -1.14 -25.85 18.53
C ASP A 165 0.26 -26.53 18.41
N PRO A 166 1.36 -25.79 18.64
CA PRO A 166 2.72 -26.34 18.74
C PRO A 166 2.93 -27.35 19.87
N SER A 167 2.15 -27.25 20.95
CA SER A 167 2.41 -27.96 22.21
C SER A 167 2.13 -29.47 22.13
N HIS A 168 1.35 -29.89 21.13
CA HIS A 168 1.05 -31.29 20.85
C HIS A 168 2.12 -32.01 20.02
N ALA A 169 3.11 -31.28 19.47
CA ALA A 169 4.23 -31.87 18.73
C ALA A 169 5.33 -32.35 19.70
N ARG A 170 5.04 -33.33 20.56
CA ARG A 170 6.08 -33.99 21.39
C ARG A 170 7.10 -34.70 20.47
N GLY A 171 8.21 -34.03 20.17
CA GLY A 171 9.37 -34.59 19.47
C GLY A 171 9.29 -34.67 17.94
N ARG A 172 8.23 -34.15 17.29
CA ARG A 172 8.14 -34.05 15.82
C ARG A 172 8.44 -32.62 15.37
N HIS A 173 9.11 -32.50 14.21
CA HIS A 173 9.32 -31.20 13.57
C HIS A 173 7.96 -30.58 13.25
N MET A 174 7.77 -29.31 13.61
CA MET A 174 6.52 -28.62 13.37
C MET A 174 6.49 -28.15 11.92
N ALA A 175 5.52 -28.62 11.15
CA ALA A 175 5.35 -28.25 9.76
C ALA A 175 4.92 -26.78 9.65
N LYS A 176 5.90 -25.88 9.51
CA LYS A 176 5.71 -24.42 9.46
C LYS A 176 6.46 -23.76 8.31
N ALA A 177 5.88 -22.69 7.76
CA ALA A 177 6.53 -21.88 6.75
C ALA A 177 6.23 -20.39 6.94
N SER A 178 7.21 -19.54 6.70
CA SER A 178 7.04 -18.09 6.65
C SER A 178 6.53 -17.67 5.28
N TRP A 179 5.37 -16.99 5.25
CA TRP A 179 4.83 -16.41 4.02
C TRP A 179 5.80 -15.40 3.41
N ARG A 180 6.41 -14.54 4.24
CA ARG A 180 7.37 -13.51 3.79
C ARG A 180 8.51 -14.10 2.94
N LYS A 181 9.01 -15.29 3.31
CA LYS A 181 10.07 -15.99 2.55
C LYS A 181 9.54 -16.59 1.26
N ALA A 182 8.31 -17.11 1.28
CA ALA A 182 7.67 -17.73 0.12
C ALA A 182 7.21 -16.69 -0.93
N GLU A 183 6.87 -15.48 -0.50
CA GLU A 183 6.39 -14.37 -1.32
C GLU A 183 7.47 -13.73 -2.20
N VAL A 184 8.76 -13.99 -1.95
CA VAL A 184 9.88 -13.29 -2.59
C VAL A 184 9.82 -13.29 -4.13
N PRO A 185 9.56 -14.42 -4.82
CA PRO A 185 9.45 -14.43 -6.29
C PRO A 185 8.29 -13.56 -6.78
N VAL A 186 7.16 -13.58 -6.05
CA VAL A 186 5.97 -12.79 -6.37
C VAL A 186 6.23 -11.30 -6.23
N LEU A 187 7.10 -10.89 -5.30
CA LEU A 187 7.45 -9.48 -5.07
C LEU A 187 8.45 -8.93 -6.09
N ASN A 188 9.45 -9.73 -6.44
CA ASN A 188 10.67 -9.23 -7.08
C ASN A 188 10.90 -9.72 -8.50
N GLU A 189 10.34 -10.87 -8.87
CA GLU A 189 10.71 -11.57 -10.11
C GLU A 189 9.60 -11.56 -11.17
N MET A 190 8.37 -11.23 -10.78
CA MET A 190 7.23 -11.22 -11.69
C MET A 190 7.13 -9.95 -12.55
N GLU A 191 6.75 -10.15 -13.82
CA GLU A 191 6.31 -9.11 -14.76
C GLU A 191 4.78 -8.93 -14.76
N GLY A 192 4.03 -10.03 -14.68
CA GLY A 192 2.58 -10.07 -14.70
C GLY A 192 1.91 -9.62 -13.41
N ASP A 193 0.59 -9.47 -13.45
CA ASP A 193 -0.17 -9.09 -12.27
C ASP A 193 -0.32 -10.28 -11.30
N ALA A 194 -0.42 -10.01 -10.01
CA ALA A 194 -0.53 -11.02 -8.96
C ALA A 194 -1.72 -10.75 -8.03
N LEU A 195 -2.44 -11.82 -7.68
CA LEU A 195 -3.45 -11.83 -6.62
C LEU A 195 -3.10 -12.95 -5.64
N VAL A 196 -2.78 -12.58 -4.41
CA VAL A 196 -2.64 -13.53 -3.31
C VAL A 196 -3.92 -13.55 -2.51
N ILE A 197 -4.44 -14.73 -2.19
CA ILE A 197 -5.61 -14.93 -1.34
C ILE A 197 -5.17 -15.79 -0.15
N LEU A 198 -5.25 -15.25 1.06
CA LEU A 198 -4.83 -15.96 2.27
C LEU A 198 -6.06 -16.28 3.13
N ASP A 199 -6.49 -17.53 3.12
CA ASP A 199 -7.51 -18.08 4.02
C ASP A 199 -6.85 -18.69 5.27
N CYS A 200 -6.50 -17.81 6.21
CA CYS A 200 -5.94 -18.20 7.49
C CYS A 200 -6.15 -17.11 8.54
N CYS A 201 -5.92 -17.45 9.80
CA CYS A 201 -5.89 -16.47 10.88
C CYS A 201 -4.71 -15.51 10.69
N MET A 202 -4.88 -14.27 11.16
CA MET A 202 -3.87 -13.21 11.04
C MET A 202 -3.39 -12.95 9.60
N ALA A 203 -4.21 -13.26 8.58
CA ALA A 203 -3.83 -13.19 7.17
C ALA A 203 -3.31 -11.79 6.76
N SER A 204 -3.86 -10.72 7.35
CA SER A 204 -3.41 -9.35 7.10
C SER A 204 -2.01 -9.03 7.66
N ALA A 205 -1.41 -9.87 8.51
CA ALA A 205 0.00 -9.72 8.90
C ALA A 205 0.95 -9.87 7.70
N ALA A 206 0.51 -10.51 6.61
CA ALA A 206 1.23 -10.53 5.35
C ALA A 206 1.24 -9.16 4.64
N ALA A 207 0.42 -8.20 5.06
CA ALA A 207 0.27 -6.91 4.38
C ALA A 207 1.47 -5.96 4.59
N ALA A 208 2.48 -6.32 5.38
CA ALA A 208 3.71 -5.56 5.56
C ALA A 208 4.30 -5.14 4.20
N LYS A 209 4.21 -3.86 3.88
CA LYS A 209 4.29 -3.34 2.50
C LYS A 209 5.72 -3.30 1.98
N CYS A 210 5.95 -3.76 0.75
CA CYS A 210 7.19 -3.51 0.03
C CYS A 210 7.08 -2.20 -0.78
N ARG A 211 8.15 -1.40 -0.79
CA ARG A 211 8.29 -0.28 -1.72
C ARG A 211 8.97 -0.82 -2.98
N ASN A 212 8.20 -1.39 -3.88
CA ASN A 212 8.70 -1.73 -5.21
C ASN A 212 8.06 -0.80 -6.24
N VAL A 213 8.87 -0.28 -7.17
CA VAL A 213 8.49 0.72 -8.16
C VAL A 213 8.14 -0.01 -9.46
N GLY A 214 7.11 -0.86 -9.40
CA GLY A 214 6.59 -1.61 -10.55
C GLY A 214 5.27 -1.04 -11.06
N SER A 215 5.01 -1.15 -12.37
CA SER A 215 3.73 -0.79 -12.99
C SER A 215 2.65 -1.89 -12.87
N ARG A 216 3.07 -3.12 -12.56
CA ARG A 216 2.18 -4.27 -12.33
C ARG A 216 1.36 -4.14 -11.05
N ILE A 217 0.25 -4.87 -11.01
CA ILE A 217 -0.64 -4.98 -9.86
C ILE A 217 -0.17 -6.15 -9.01
N TYR A 218 -0.07 -5.93 -7.70
CA TYR A 218 0.02 -7.03 -6.75
C TYR A 218 -0.87 -6.74 -5.55
N GLN A 219 -1.98 -7.48 -5.47
CA GLN A 219 -2.96 -7.34 -4.40
C GLN A 219 -3.04 -8.59 -3.54
N LEU A 220 -3.32 -8.39 -2.25
CA LEU A 220 -3.60 -9.43 -1.28
C LEU A 220 -5.05 -9.32 -0.82
N LEU A 221 -5.79 -10.42 -0.91
CA LEU A 221 -7.11 -10.62 -0.33
C LEU A 221 -6.97 -11.47 0.94
N ALA A 222 -7.09 -10.86 2.11
CA ALA A 222 -6.89 -11.51 3.40
C ALA A 222 -8.23 -11.87 4.05
N ALA A 223 -8.38 -13.13 4.49
CA ALA A 223 -9.59 -13.61 5.14
C ALA A 223 -9.88 -13.02 6.53
N SER A 224 -8.86 -12.43 7.16
CA SER A 224 -8.91 -11.88 8.52
C SER A 224 -7.98 -10.68 8.70
N ALA A 225 -8.22 -9.89 9.74
CA ALA A 225 -7.35 -8.79 10.17
C ALA A 225 -6.07 -9.31 10.83
N GLU A 226 -5.10 -8.42 11.07
CA GLU A 226 -3.75 -8.76 11.54
C GLU A 226 -3.75 -9.49 12.89
N GLU A 227 -4.71 -9.18 13.76
CA GLU A 227 -4.87 -9.78 15.09
C GLU A 227 -6.22 -10.50 15.23
N SER A 228 -6.78 -11.01 14.14
CA SER A 228 -8.07 -11.71 14.17
C SER A 228 -8.01 -13.12 13.61
N PHE A 229 -8.84 -13.97 14.20
CA PHE A 229 -9.10 -15.33 13.74
C PHE A 229 -10.12 -15.33 12.59
N THR A 230 -10.07 -16.36 11.74
CA THR A 230 -11.10 -16.70 10.76
C THR A 230 -11.77 -18.01 11.16
N SER A 231 -13.01 -18.23 10.70
CA SER A 231 -13.68 -19.52 10.86
C SER A 231 -13.01 -20.58 9.98
N GLY A 232 -12.80 -21.78 10.51
CA GLY A 232 -12.38 -22.96 9.73
C GLY A 232 -13.44 -23.38 8.69
N PRO A 233 -13.18 -24.47 7.95
CA PRO A 233 -14.06 -24.91 6.86
C PRO A 233 -15.52 -25.10 7.27
N GLY A 234 -16.44 -24.78 6.36
CA GLY A 234 -17.88 -24.89 6.57
C GLY A 234 -18.67 -23.65 6.16
N PRO A 235 -19.97 -23.56 6.50
CA PRO A 235 -20.88 -22.56 5.96
C PRO A 235 -20.48 -21.09 6.21
N ASN A 236 -19.72 -20.84 7.28
CA ASN A 236 -19.25 -19.51 7.68
C ASN A 236 -17.78 -19.26 7.33
N SER A 237 -17.10 -20.21 6.68
CA SER A 237 -15.69 -20.09 6.30
C SER A 237 -15.49 -18.98 5.28
N PHE A 238 -14.24 -18.55 5.11
CA PHE A 238 -13.93 -17.54 4.11
C PHE A 238 -14.05 -18.14 2.72
N THR A 239 -13.55 -19.35 2.52
CA THR A 239 -13.62 -20.05 1.24
C THR A 239 -15.04 -20.31 0.77
N THR A 240 -15.97 -20.67 1.67
CA THR A 240 -17.38 -20.79 1.30
C THR A 240 -17.96 -19.45 0.85
N ALA A 241 -17.67 -18.35 1.58
CA ALA A 241 -18.12 -17.02 1.20
C ALA A 241 -17.49 -16.54 -0.12
N LEU A 242 -16.22 -16.85 -0.36
CA LEU A 242 -15.49 -16.58 -1.60
C LEU A 242 -16.16 -17.31 -2.78
N CYS A 243 -16.39 -18.62 -2.66
CA CYS A 243 -17.04 -19.42 -3.70
C CYS A 243 -18.43 -18.87 -4.07
N ASN A 244 -19.27 -18.63 -3.06
CA ASN A 244 -20.61 -18.08 -3.29
C ASN A 244 -20.53 -16.71 -4.00
N SER A 245 -19.61 -15.84 -3.56
CA SER A 245 -19.48 -14.49 -4.11
C SER A 245 -18.94 -14.47 -5.54
N LEU A 246 -18.02 -15.38 -5.89
CA LEU A 246 -17.55 -15.55 -7.26
C LEU A 246 -18.69 -15.97 -8.19
N GLU A 247 -19.50 -16.95 -7.78
CA GLU A 247 -20.63 -17.46 -8.57
C GLU A 247 -21.74 -16.42 -8.74
N GLU A 248 -22.10 -15.71 -7.66
CA GLU A 248 -23.08 -14.63 -7.68
C GLU A 248 -22.65 -13.48 -8.60
N LEU A 249 -21.39 -13.03 -8.49
CA LEU A 249 -20.89 -11.94 -9.34
C LEU A 249 -20.84 -12.32 -10.82
N LEU A 250 -20.47 -13.58 -11.13
CA LEU A 250 -20.54 -14.09 -12.50
C LEU A 250 -21.98 -14.08 -13.03
N ALA A 251 -22.95 -14.52 -12.23
CA ALA A 251 -24.36 -14.55 -12.62
C ALA A 251 -24.94 -13.14 -12.79
N GLU A 252 -24.59 -12.21 -11.90
CA GLU A 252 -25.11 -10.84 -11.90
C GLU A 252 -24.51 -9.97 -13.00
N LYS A 253 -23.22 -10.13 -13.30
CA LYS A 253 -22.51 -9.26 -14.26
C LYS A 253 -22.42 -9.84 -15.66
N GLY A 254 -22.44 -11.16 -15.80
CA GLY A 254 -22.23 -11.84 -17.09
C GLY A 254 -20.85 -11.55 -17.71
N GLY A 255 -19.91 -11.01 -16.94
CA GLY A 255 -18.63 -10.52 -17.43
C GLY A 255 -17.63 -10.23 -16.30
N PRO A 256 -16.49 -9.59 -16.61
CA PRO A 256 -15.45 -9.33 -15.62
C PRO A 256 -15.89 -8.35 -14.53
N PHE A 257 -15.38 -8.54 -13.31
CA PHE A 257 -15.64 -7.72 -12.14
C PHE A 257 -14.35 -7.42 -11.35
N LEU A 258 -14.35 -6.33 -10.58
CA LEU A 258 -13.19 -5.89 -9.82
C LEU A 258 -13.02 -6.68 -8.52
N LEU A 259 -11.78 -6.81 -8.04
CA LEU A 259 -11.48 -7.43 -6.75
C LEU A 259 -12.19 -6.73 -5.59
N THR A 260 -12.37 -5.41 -5.67
CA THR A 260 -13.13 -4.63 -4.68
C THR A 260 -14.59 -5.07 -4.59
N GLN A 261 -15.23 -5.33 -5.74
CA GLN A 261 -16.61 -5.86 -5.79
C GLN A 261 -16.69 -7.26 -5.19
N LEU A 262 -15.69 -8.11 -5.45
CA LEU A 262 -15.59 -9.43 -4.82
C LEU A 262 -15.47 -9.32 -3.30
N CYS A 263 -14.60 -8.45 -2.79
CA CYS A 263 -14.45 -8.23 -1.36
C CYS A 263 -15.73 -7.71 -0.70
N GLU A 264 -16.43 -6.76 -1.33
CA GLU A 264 -17.73 -6.28 -0.86
C GLU A 264 -18.75 -7.41 -0.77
N LYS A 265 -18.86 -8.23 -1.83
CA LYS A 265 -19.77 -9.38 -1.87
C LYS A 265 -19.46 -10.47 -0.84
N ILE A 266 -18.17 -10.70 -0.54
CA ILE A 266 -17.74 -11.57 0.56
C ILE A 266 -18.16 -10.99 1.90
N ASN A 267 -17.98 -9.69 2.10
CA ASN A 267 -18.25 -9.01 3.37
C ASN A 267 -19.75 -8.86 3.68
N GLU A 268 -20.62 -8.88 2.67
CA GLU A 268 -22.08 -9.04 2.86
C GLU A 268 -22.41 -10.32 3.64
N LYS A 269 -21.65 -11.40 3.39
CA LYS A 269 -21.79 -12.71 4.03
C LYS A 269 -20.99 -12.83 5.33
N ARG A 270 -19.87 -12.11 5.43
CA ARG A 270 -18.91 -12.19 6.55
C ARG A 270 -18.79 -10.90 7.37
N LYS A 271 -19.90 -10.47 7.98
CA LYS A 271 -19.93 -9.21 8.76
C LYS A 271 -19.02 -9.20 9.99
N ARG A 272 -18.78 -10.34 10.63
CA ARG A 272 -17.96 -10.43 11.86
C ARG A 272 -16.47 -10.64 11.60
N GLN A 273 -16.13 -11.22 10.44
CA GLN A 273 -14.76 -11.55 10.04
C GLN A 273 -14.54 -11.03 8.61
N PRO A 274 -14.51 -9.70 8.44
CA PRO A 274 -14.46 -9.10 7.12
C PRO A 274 -13.15 -9.46 6.42
N CYS A 275 -13.28 -9.76 5.13
CA CYS A 275 -12.21 -9.80 4.17
C CYS A 275 -11.62 -8.41 3.95
N LEU A 276 -10.30 -8.34 3.77
CA LEU A 276 -9.55 -7.10 3.57
C LEU A 276 -8.72 -7.18 2.28
N ILE A 277 -8.62 -6.06 1.58
CA ILE A 277 -7.75 -5.92 0.39
C ILE A 277 -6.54 -5.07 0.76
N TRP A 278 -5.36 -5.53 0.37
CA TRP A 278 -4.10 -4.83 0.53
C TRP A 278 -3.40 -4.68 -0.81
N ASP A 279 -2.89 -3.49 -1.11
CA ASP A 279 -1.93 -3.26 -2.19
C ASP A 279 -0.51 -3.54 -1.67
N ARG A 280 0.15 -4.54 -2.27
CA ARG A 280 1.46 -5.01 -1.85
C ARG A 280 2.60 -4.13 -2.34
N LEU A 281 2.44 -3.43 -3.47
CA LEU A 281 3.48 -2.60 -4.10
C LEU A 281 3.30 -1.11 -3.84
N ARG A 282 2.18 -0.71 -3.22
CA ARG A 282 1.78 0.70 -3.02
C ARG A 282 1.68 1.47 -4.34
N SER A 283 1.40 0.77 -5.44
CA SER A 283 1.24 1.43 -6.72
C SER A 283 -0.15 2.02 -6.88
N TYR A 284 -1.17 1.57 -6.12
CA TYR A 284 -2.60 1.95 -6.01
C TYR A 284 -3.34 2.41 -7.28
N LYS A 285 -2.70 2.29 -8.44
CA LYS A 285 -3.15 2.86 -9.69
C LYS A 285 -4.18 1.99 -10.36
N ARG A 286 -4.34 0.71 -9.97
CA ARG A 286 -5.25 -0.27 -10.57
C ARG A 286 -5.63 -1.36 -9.58
N THR A 287 -6.77 -2.02 -9.83
CA THR A 287 -7.21 -3.19 -9.07
C THR A 287 -7.32 -4.40 -10.00
N VAL A 288 -7.06 -5.60 -9.47
CA VAL A 288 -7.24 -6.85 -10.20
C VAL A 288 -8.70 -6.97 -10.64
N GLN A 289 -8.89 -7.39 -11.89
CA GLN A 289 -10.18 -7.71 -12.47
C GLN A 289 -10.26 -9.21 -12.74
N LEU A 290 -11.31 -9.87 -12.28
CA LEU A 290 -11.55 -11.29 -12.49
C LEU A 290 -12.68 -11.47 -13.49
N GLY A 291 -12.55 -12.41 -14.42
CA GLY A 291 -13.59 -12.70 -15.39
C GLY A 291 -13.25 -13.95 -16.19
N PRO A 292 -14.24 -14.63 -16.79
CA PRO A 292 -14.00 -15.88 -17.50
C PRO A 292 -13.08 -15.70 -18.72
N LEU A 293 -12.16 -16.65 -18.92
CA LEU A 293 -11.35 -16.79 -20.14
C LEU A 293 -12.13 -17.61 -21.16
N HIS A 294 -12.61 -16.97 -22.23
CA HIS A 294 -13.25 -17.69 -23.32
C HIS A 294 -12.19 -18.21 -24.29
N GLN A 295 -12.08 -19.54 -24.44
CA GLN A 295 -11.05 -20.20 -25.25
C GLN A 295 -11.02 -19.70 -26.70
N HIS A 296 -12.18 -19.52 -27.34
CA HIS A 296 -12.27 -19.03 -28.72
C HIS A 296 -11.82 -17.57 -28.87
N GLN A 297 -12.08 -16.72 -27.87
CA GLN A 297 -11.61 -15.32 -27.88
C GLN A 297 -10.09 -15.23 -27.65
N THR A 298 -9.47 -16.26 -27.07
CA THR A 298 -8.07 -16.19 -26.65
C THR A 298 -7.11 -16.07 -27.84
N GLN A 299 -7.42 -16.62 -29.03
CA GLN A 299 -6.52 -16.52 -30.19
C GLN A 299 -6.57 -15.14 -30.86
N GLU A 300 -7.76 -14.57 -31.06
CA GLU A 300 -7.91 -13.21 -31.57
C GLU A 300 -7.31 -12.20 -30.59
N ARG A 301 -7.56 -12.38 -29.29
CA ARG A 301 -6.94 -11.56 -28.24
C ARG A 301 -5.43 -11.70 -28.26
N LYS A 302 -4.89 -12.92 -28.31
CA LYS A 302 -3.44 -13.15 -28.45
C LYS A 302 -2.88 -12.45 -29.69
N ALA A 303 -3.59 -12.44 -30.81
CA ALA A 303 -3.16 -11.73 -32.00
C ALA A 303 -3.14 -10.21 -31.78
N ALA A 304 -4.12 -9.64 -31.08
CA ALA A 304 -4.15 -8.23 -30.69
C ALA A 304 -2.93 -7.88 -29.80
N PHE A 305 -2.69 -8.65 -28.74
CA PHE A 305 -1.55 -8.41 -27.84
C PHE A 305 -0.18 -8.65 -28.49
N ARG A 306 -0.07 -9.56 -29.47
CA ARG A 306 1.20 -9.82 -30.21
C ARG A 306 1.54 -8.72 -31.21
N LYS A 307 0.54 -7.98 -31.71
CA LYS A 307 0.76 -6.85 -32.62
C LYS A 307 1.31 -5.63 -31.87
N ASP A 308 1.05 -5.52 -30.58
CA ASP A 308 1.54 -4.42 -29.77
C ASP A 308 3.01 -4.58 -29.43
N ALA A 309 3.80 -3.56 -29.77
CA ALA A 309 5.15 -3.42 -29.26
C ALA A 309 5.13 -3.32 -27.72
N LEU A 310 6.19 -3.82 -27.08
CA LEU A 310 6.39 -3.65 -25.64
C LEU A 310 6.33 -2.16 -25.26
N GLU A 311 5.82 -1.86 -24.07
CA GLU A 311 5.82 -0.49 -23.55
C GLU A 311 7.28 -0.02 -23.37
N ARG A 312 7.66 1.05 -24.08
CA ARG A 312 9.05 1.58 -24.04
C ARG A 312 9.21 2.81 -23.17
N ALA A 313 8.14 3.55 -22.94
CA ALA A 313 8.11 4.78 -22.17
C ALA A 313 6.68 5.07 -21.71
N SER A 314 6.54 5.82 -20.61
CA SER A 314 5.27 6.34 -20.12
C SER A 314 5.38 7.82 -19.77
N ILE A 315 4.24 8.52 -19.83
CA ILE A 315 4.10 9.93 -19.42
C ILE A 315 2.93 10.07 -18.46
N ASN A 316 3.08 10.90 -17.43
CA ASN A 316 2.00 11.23 -16.51
C ASN A 316 1.46 12.62 -16.86
N LEU A 317 0.18 12.72 -17.23
CA LEU A 317 -0.48 13.97 -17.56
C LEU A 317 -1.45 14.37 -16.45
N ARG A 318 -1.38 15.63 -16.02
CA ARG A 318 -2.32 16.20 -15.04
C ARG A 318 -3.19 17.27 -15.69
N LEU A 319 -4.50 17.05 -15.70
CA LEU A 319 -5.48 17.99 -16.20
C LEU A 319 -6.09 18.78 -15.03
N SER A 320 -6.04 20.12 -15.11
CA SER A 320 -6.65 21.00 -14.11
C SER A 320 -8.04 21.41 -14.57
N LEU A 321 -9.07 20.90 -13.89
CA LEU A 321 -10.47 21.10 -14.26
C LEU A 321 -11.07 22.32 -13.55
N LYS A 322 -12.07 22.95 -14.18
CA LYS A 322 -12.87 24.03 -13.59
C LYS A 322 -14.05 23.52 -12.76
N VAL A 323 -14.30 22.21 -12.78
CA VAL A 323 -15.37 21.52 -12.07
C VAL A 323 -14.80 20.73 -10.89
N GLU A 324 -15.61 20.48 -9.87
CA GLU A 324 -15.20 19.68 -8.71
C GLU A 324 -15.14 18.18 -9.01
N ASP A 325 -15.94 17.70 -9.96
CA ASP A 325 -16.08 16.30 -10.34
C ASP A 325 -16.41 16.19 -11.85
N LEU A 326 -16.22 15.00 -12.42
CA LEU A 326 -16.66 14.65 -13.76
C LEU A 326 -17.78 13.63 -13.69
N ASP A 327 -18.84 13.82 -14.49
CA ASP A 327 -19.88 12.81 -14.62
C ASP A 327 -19.43 11.64 -15.50
N LYS A 328 -20.23 10.57 -15.50
CA LYS A 328 -19.95 9.34 -16.25
C LYS A 328 -19.75 9.58 -17.74
N ASP A 329 -20.55 10.44 -18.36
CA ASP A 329 -20.51 10.68 -19.80
C ASP A 329 -19.30 11.52 -20.18
N GLN A 330 -18.95 12.51 -19.36
CA GLN A 330 -17.71 13.28 -19.48
C GLN A 330 -16.47 12.39 -19.38
N ILE A 331 -16.42 11.48 -18.40
CA ILE A 331 -15.31 10.54 -18.23
C ILE A 331 -15.17 9.66 -19.47
N LYS A 332 -16.29 9.07 -19.96
CA LYS A 332 -16.29 8.25 -21.17
C LYS A 332 -15.85 9.03 -22.41
N HIS A 333 -16.31 10.28 -22.54
CA HIS A 333 -15.94 11.13 -23.65
C HIS A 333 -14.44 11.41 -23.66
N ILE A 334 -13.87 11.86 -22.53
CA ILE A 334 -12.42 12.09 -22.40
C ILE A 334 -11.62 10.80 -22.69
N ALA A 335 -12.05 9.67 -22.14
CA ALA A 335 -11.39 8.38 -22.33
C ALA A 335 -11.33 7.93 -23.80
N ARG A 336 -12.32 8.28 -24.62
CA ARG A 336 -12.37 7.98 -26.06
C ARG A 336 -11.61 8.99 -26.91
N GLU A 337 -11.61 10.25 -26.50
CA GLU A 337 -10.96 11.34 -27.23
C GLU A 337 -9.44 11.31 -27.12
N ILE A 338 -8.86 10.94 -25.97
CA ILE A 338 -7.40 10.89 -25.82
C ILE A 338 -6.75 9.91 -26.83
N PRO A 339 -7.22 8.66 -26.99
CA PRO A 339 -6.79 7.77 -28.06
C PRO A 339 -6.84 8.39 -29.46
N ARG A 340 -7.94 9.08 -29.78
CA ARG A 340 -8.13 9.75 -31.06
C ARG A 340 -7.08 10.84 -31.29
N ILE A 341 -6.87 11.72 -30.31
CA ILE A 341 -5.89 12.81 -30.36
C ILE A 341 -4.46 12.26 -30.52
N CYS A 342 -4.11 11.20 -29.78
CA CYS A 342 -2.80 10.57 -29.92
C CYS A 342 -2.57 10.00 -31.34
N ARG A 343 -3.58 9.33 -31.91
CA ARG A 343 -3.52 8.84 -33.30
C ARG A 343 -3.34 9.99 -34.31
N GLU A 344 -4.08 11.09 -34.15
CA GLU A 344 -3.93 12.29 -35.00
C GLU A 344 -2.54 12.93 -34.88
N ALA A 345 -1.97 12.92 -33.67
CA ALA A 345 -0.61 13.39 -33.41
C ALA A 345 0.49 12.39 -33.83
N LYS A 346 0.12 11.23 -34.41
CA LYS A 346 1.03 10.13 -34.77
C LYS A 346 1.83 9.60 -33.56
N VAL A 347 1.22 9.64 -32.38
CA VAL A 347 1.75 9.04 -31.15
C VAL A 347 1.06 7.70 -30.96
N ASP A 348 1.81 6.62 -31.13
CA ASP A 348 1.33 5.28 -30.85
C ASP A 348 1.25 5.08 -29.34
N ILE A 349 0.03 4.87 -28.83
CA ILE A 349 -0.21 4.68 -27.40
C ILE A 349 -0.83 3.32 -27.16
N ARG A 350 -0.24 2.60 -26.22
CA ARG A 350 -0.67 1.25 -25.87
C ARG A 350 -1.83 1.24 -24.89
N ARG A 351 -1.81 2.16 -23.92
CA ARG A 351 -2.81 2.23 -22.85
C ARG A 351 -2.81 3.61 -22.22
N ILE A 352 -3.95 3.96 -21.63
CA ILE A 352 -4.12 5.17 -20.82
C ILE A 352 -4.67 4.76 -19.47
N TYR A 353 -4.16 5.38 -18.41
CA TYR A 353 -4.56 5.10 -17.04
C TYR A 353 -5.16 6.35 -16.39
N TRP A 354 -6.18 6.13 -15.56
CA TRP A 354 -6.70 7.13 -14.64
C TRP A 354 -5.89 7.08 -13.34
N GLU A 355 -5.06 8.10 -13.09
CA GLU A 355 -4.24 8.21 -11.87
C GLU A 355 -5.03 8.63 -10.62
N GLY A 356 -6.21 9.20 -10.81
CA GLY A 356 -7.09 9.64 -9.73
C GLY A 356 -7.54 11.09 -9.86
N MET A 357 -8.63 11.41 -9.18
CA MET A 357 -9.17 12.76 -9.10
C MET A 357 -8.87 13.42 -7.75
N THR A 358 -8.31 14.62 -7.77
CA THR A 358 -8.06 15.40 -6.54
C THR A 358 -8.94 16.65 -6.52
N SER A 359 -9.84 16.76 -5.55
CA SER A 359 -10.60 17.99 -5.31
C SER A 359 -9.79 19.00 -4.47
N LYS A 360 -9.95 20.30 -4.74
CA LYS A 360 -9.23 21.36 -4.00
C LYS A 360 -9.58 21.41 -2.52
N LYS A 361 -10.78 20.96 -2.12
CA LYS A 361 -11.17 20.82 -0.71
C LYS A 361 -10.16 19.97 0.08
N ARG A 362 -9.56 18.97 -0.59
CA ARG A 362 -8.62 18.01 0.02
C ARG A 362 -7.16 18.50 0.06
N ALA A 363 -6.75 19.35 -0.88
CA ALA A 363 -5.37 19.82 -0.95
C ALA A 363 -4.93 20.59 0.31
N MET A 364 -5.85 21.31 0.96
CA MET A 364 -5.56 22.01 2.21
C MET A 364 -5.46 21.09 3.43
N SER A 365 -6.21 19.96 3.47
CA SER A 365 -6.13 19.00 4.58
C SER A 365 -4.85 18.16 4.51
N SER A 366 -4.51 17.63 3.33
CA SER A 366 -3.35 16.73 3.16
C SER A 366 -1.98 17.38 3.42
N ILE A 367 -1.89 18.70 3.32
CA ILE A 367 -0.66 19.46 3.63
C ILE A 367 -0.41 19.48 5.15
N ILE A 368 -1.46 19.38 5.97
CA ILE A 368 -1.37 19.37 7.42
C ILE A 368 -0.93 17.98 7.91
N ASP A 369 -1.37 16.90 7.26
CA ASP A 369 -1.13 15.52 7.70
C ASP A 369 0.27 14.98 7.32
N ALA A 370 0.90 15.52 6.27
CA ALA A 370 2.24 15.10 5.86
C ALA A 370 3.35 15.46 6.88
N ASP A 371 3.04 16.28 7.89
CA ASP A 371 3.96 16.64 8.98
C ASP A 371 3.77 15.78 10.26
N SER A 372 2.70 14.98 10.39
CA SER A 372 2.43 14.21 11.63
C SER A 372 2.89 12.74 11.61
N ASP A 373 2.82 12.06 10.46
CA ASP A 373 2.93 10.58 10.40
C ASP A 373 4.36 10.05 10.18
N ASP A 374 5.36 10.92 9.99
CA ASP A 374 6.78 10.54 9.80
C ASP A 374 7.60 10.54 11.12
N ALA A 375 6.97 10.76 12.28
CA ALA A 375 7.62 10.68 13.58
C ALA A 375 7.78 9.21 14.03
N PHE A 376 8.76 8.51 13.45
CA PHE A 376 9.28 7.28 14.04
C PHE A 376 10.02 7.66 15.35
N GLU A 377 9.45 7.29 16.50
CA GLU A 377 10.21 7.20 17.75
C GLU A 377 11.26 6.10 17.58
N VAL A 378 12.51 6.49 17.36
CA VAL A 378 13.65 5.60 17.56
C VAL A 378 13.80 5.45 19.07
N THR A 379 13.22 4.41 19.65
CA THR A 379 13.56 3.98 21.00
C THR A 379 14.99 3.44 20.96
N ILE A 380 15.94 4.28 21.40
CA ILE A 380 17.31 3.83 21.67
C ILE A 380 17.24 3.09 23.00
N ASP A 381 17.33 1.76 22.94
CA ASP A 381 17.47 0.92 24.13
C ASP A 381 18.88 1.11 24.71
N ASP A 382 18.95 1.78 25.86
CA ASP A 382 20.20 2.28 26.48
C ASP A 382 20.76 1.28 27.51
N ARG A 383 20.67 -0.02 27.23
CA ARG A 383 21.21 -1.08 28.11
C ARG A 383 22.08 -2.07 27.36
N SER A 384 23.32 -1.68 27.10
CA SER A 384 24.49 -2.57 27.18
C SER A 384 25.78 -1.74 27.14
N GLU A 385 26.29 -1.41 28.32
CA GLU A 385 27.71 -1.13 28.51
C GLU A 385 28.47 -2.47 28.47
N ASP A 386 29.44 -2.55 27.56
CA ASP A 386 30.73 -3.26 27.64
C ASP A 386 31.07 -4.02 26.35
N ALA A 387 31.86 -3.36 25.48
CA ALA A 387 33.06 -3.91 24.82
C ALA A 387 33.51 -3.01 23.63
N ILE A 388 34.57 -2.24 23.90
CA ILE A 388 35.75 -1.97 23.05
C ILE A 388 35.55 -1.93 21.52
N GLY A 389 35.60 -0.70 20.98
CA GLY A 389 36.48 -0.38 19.84
C GLY A 389 36.01 -0.77 18.44
N GLY A 390 34.91 -0.19 17.95
CA GLY A 390 34.58 -0.20 16.52
C GLY A 390 33.71 1.00 16.15
N ALA A 391 34.19 1.84 15.23
CA ALA A 391 33.40 2.95 14.68
C ALA A 391 32.17 2.37 13.95
N ARG A 392 30.97 2.59 14.50
CA ARG A 392 29.72 2.15 13.86
C ARG A 392 29.47 3.02 12.61
N PRO A 393 29.22 2.43 11.43
CA PRO A 393 28.78 3.19 10.28
C PRO A 393 27.38 3.74 10.57
N MET A 394 27.22 5.05 10.40
CA MET A 394 25.92 5.69 10.42
C MET A 394 25.07 5.04 9.32
N VAL A 395 23.92 4.45 9.68
CA VAL A 395 23.07 3.71 8.75
C VAL A 395 22.65 4.67 7.63
N PHE A 396 23.02 4.35 6.39
CA PHE A 396 22.75 5.12 5.16
C PHE A 396 21.32 5.70 5.09
N ALA A 397 20.34 4.97 5.65
CA ALA A 397 18.96 5.41 5.77
C ALA A 397 18.78 6.73 6.57
N ALA A 398 19.53 6.94 7.67
CA ALA A 398 19.45 8.15 8.48
C ALA A 398 20.02 9.37 7.73
N ALA A 399 21.09 9.19 6.97
CA ALA A 399 21.67 10.23 6.13
C ALA A 399 20.72 10.62 4.98
N VAL A 400 20.12 9.64 4.30
CA VAL A 400 19.11 9.87 3.25
C VAL A 400 17.87 10.56 3.82
N HIS A 401 17.43 10.19 5.02
CA HIS A 401 16.32 10.87 5.70
C HIS A 401 16.63 12.35 6.02
N SER A 402 17.83 12.64 6.52
CA SER A 402 18.27 14.02 6.80
C SER A 402 18.32 14.88 5.54
N VAL A 403 18.83 14.34 4.43
CA VAL A 403 18.86 15.05 3.12
C VAL A 403 17.44 15.33 2.60
N ASN A 404 16.55 14.34 2.68
CA ASN A 404 15.17 14.51 2.26
C ASN A 404 14.40 15.51 3.13
N ARG A 405 14.70 15.58 4.44
CA ARG A 405 14.13 16.58 5.35
C ARG A 405 14.58 17.99 4.99
N ALA A 406 15.88 18.17 4.71
CA ALA A 406 16.42 19.47 4.26
C ALA A 406 15.82 19.92 2.92
N TYR A 407 15.60 18.98 1.98
CA TYR A 407 14.97 19.28 0.69
C TYR A 407 13.50 19.70 0.84
N ARG A 408 12.77 19.06 1.76
CA ARG A 408 11.37 19.42 2.10
C ARG A 408 11.28 20.82 2.72
N VAL A 409 12.14 21.15 3.68
CA VAL A 409 12.19 22.49 4.30
C VAL A 409 12.49 23.57 3.26
N ARG A 410 13.45 23.34 2.35
CA ARG A 410 13.75 24.28 1.24
C ARG A 410 12.53 24.51 0.35
N ASN A 411 11.81 23.46 -0.03
CA ASN A 411 10.65 23.58 -0.90
C ASN A 411 9.47 24.29 -0.21
N ALA A 412 9.30 24.10 1.10
CA ALA A 412 8.33 24.84 1.90
C ALA A 412 8.67 26.35 1.93
N PHE A 413 9.93 26.71 2.18
CA PHE A 413 10.37 28.10 2.17
C PHE A 413 10.22 28.76 0.78
N ARG A 414 10.51 28.04 -0.29
CA ARG A 414 10.31 28.53 -1.67
C ARG A 414 8.84 28.84 -1.95
N LYS A 415 7.92 27.96 -1.53
CA LYS A 415 6.48 28.19 -1.66
C LYS A 415 6.00 29.40 -0.85
N ILE A 416 6.56 29.62 0.35
CA ILE A 416 6.25 30.80 1.19
C ILE A 416 6.72 32.10 0.49
N GLN A 417 7.86 32.07 -0.20
CA GLN A 417 8.32 33.21 -1.01
C GLN A 417 7.42 33.46 -2.23
N ASP A 418 6.99 32.41 -2.92
CA ASP A 418 6.13 32.52 -4.10
C ASP A 418 4.70 33.05 -3.79
N HIS A 419 4.26 32.97 -2.52
CA HIS A 419 2.94 33.44 -2.08
C HIS A 419 2.92 34.88 -1.52
N ARG A 420 4.08 35.54 -1.37
CA ARG A 420 4.10 36.98 -1.03
C ARG A 420 3.94 37.81 -2.31
N ARG A 421 2.75 38.39 -2.51
CA ARG A 421 2.57 39.49 -3.48
C ARG A 421 3.43 40.70 -3.06
N PRO A 422 3.95 41.49 -4.02
CA PRO A 422 4.77 42.65 -3.72
C PRO A 422 3.89 43.74 -3.11
N VAL A 423 4.04 43.94 -1.79
CA VAL A 423 3.63 45.18 -1.13
C VAL A 423 4.89 46.02 -0.95
N TYR A 424 4.79 47.30 -1.28
CA TYR A 424 5.87 48.27 -1.29
C TYR A 424 6.67 48.32 0.03
N VAL A 425 7.96 48.04 -0.12
CA VAL A 425 9.18 48.41 0.63
C VAL A 425 9.04 49.22 1.95
N ASN A 426 9.50 48.64 3.08
CA ASN A 426 10.76 49.07 3.70
C ASN A 426 11.20 48.16 4.87
N ALA A 427 12.53 48.06 5.02
CA ALA A 427 13.27 47.45 6.14
C ALA A 427 13.10 45.93 6.38
N ASP A 428 13.79 45.08 5.60
CA ASP A 428 14.36 43.82 6.13
C ASP A 428 15.33 43.12 5.16
N GLY A 429 16.30 43.88 4.63
CA GLY A 429 17.36 43.32 3.78
C GLY A 429 18.32 42.39 4.52
N GLY A 430 18.49 42.56 5.84
CA GLY A 430 19.41 41.76 6.66
C GLY A 430 18.94 40.33 6.86
N PHE A 431 17.64 40.12 7.07
CA PHE A 431 17.09 38.79 7.38
C PHE A 431 17.09 37.87 6.16
N GLN A 432 16.82 38.40 4.96
CA GLN A 432 16.86 37.62 3.73
C GLN A 432 18.28 37.19 3.34
N LEU A 433 19.28 38.04 3.62
CA LEU A 433 20.68 37.72 3.35
C LEU A 433 21.20 36.68 4.35
N LEU A 434 20.91 36.84 5.64
CA LEU A 434 21.30 35.87 6.69
C LEU A 434 20.68 34.48 6.43
N ALA A 435 19.40 34.43 6.04
CA ALA A 435 18.71 33.18 5.71
C ALA A 435 19.29 32.49 4.46
N ARG A 436 19.68 33.27 3.43
CA ARG A 436 20.36 32.71 2.25
C ARG A 436 21.73 32.14 2.61
N THR A 437 22.51 32.83 3.42
CA THR A 437 23.86 32.39 3.83
C THR A 437 23.81 31.15 4.74
N LEU A 438 22.86 31.07 5.67
CA LEU A 438 22.65 29.88 6.51
C LEU A 438 22.17 28.67 5.69
N MET A 439 21.36 28.88 4.65
CA MET A 439 20.87 27.79 3.80
C MET A 439 21.92 27.27 2.81
N THR A 440 22.76 28.13 2.24
CA THR A 440 23.85 27.66 1.37
C THR A 440 24.95 26.97 2.17
N GLY A 441 25.29 27.49 3.35
CA GLY A 441 26.26 26.87 4.26
C GLY A 441 25.81 25.48 4.75
N SER A 442 24.55 25.34 5.18
CA SER A 442 24.03 24.04 5.65
C SER A 442 23.92 23.00 4.53
N MET A 443 23.59 23.40 3.30
CA MET A 443 23.60 22.48 2.16
C MET A 443 25.01 22.06 1.75
N ALA A 444 25.98 22.99 1.72
CA ALA A 444 27.36 22.65 1.41
C ALA A 444 27.93 21.63 2.42
N VAL A 445 27.64 21.81 3.72
CA VAL A 445 28.05 20.87 4.78
C VAL A 445 27.33 19.51 4.62
N ALA A 446 26.04 19.50 4.32
CA ALA A 446 25.29 18.25 4.11
C ALA A 446 25.80 17.47 2.88
N PHE A 447 26.08 18.15 1.76
CA PHE A 447 26.67 17.52 0.58
C PHE A 447 28.11 17.07 0.82
N ALA A 448 28.89 17.80 1.63
CA ALA A 448 30.24 17.39 2.01
C ALA A 448 30.23 16.11 2.87
N LEU A 449 29.31 16.02 3.83
CA LEU A 449 29.14 14.84 4.69
C LEU A 449 28.66 13.62 3.88
N VAL A 450 27.72 13.82 2.96
CA VAL A 450 27.24 12.75 2.06
C VAL A 450 28.32 12.33 1.07
N GLY A 451 29.09 13.27 0.53
CA GLY A 451 30.23 12.99 -0.35
C GLY A 451 31.34 12.20 0.35
N ALA A 452 31.69 12.58 1.58
CA ALA A 452 32.66 11.85 2.40
C ALA A 452 32.18 10.43 2.78
N LEU A 453 30.88 10.24 2.95
CA LEU A 453 30.26 8.92 3.25
C LEU A 453 30.12 8.01 2.02
N ILE A 454 29.89 8.57 0.83
CA ILE A 454 29.69 7.80 -0.41
C ILE A 454 31.01 7.54 -1.14
N PHE A 455 31.97 8.45 -1.03
CA PHE A 455 33.29 8.33 -1.65
C PHE A 455 34.37 8.44 -0.59
N THR A 456 34.80 7.33 0.02
CA THR A 456 36.24 7.10 0.31
C THR A 456 36.53 5.67 0.77
N GLU A 457 37.25 4.92 -0.07
CA GLU A 457 38.06 3.77 0.38
C GLU A 457 39.47 4.21 0.83
N THR A 458 39.90 5.46 0.59
CA THR A 458 41.25 5.94 0.96
C THR A 458 41.29 7.39 1.45
N ARG A 459 42.16 7.64 2.44
CA ARG A 459 42.35 8.93 3.15
C ARG A 459 42.71 10.10 2.22
N GLU A 460 43.45 9.85 1.14
CA GLU A 460 43.87 10.90 0.18
C GLU A 460 42.71 11.49 -0.62
N ARG A 461 41.72 10.68 -0.99
CA ARG A 461 40.52 11.16 -1.71
C ARG A 461 39.62 12.03 -0.83
N CYS A 462 39.60 11.76 0.48
CA CYS A 462 38.89 12.57 1.47
C CYS A 462 39.49 13.98 1.57
N ILE A 463 40.82 14.08 1.58
CA ILE A 463 41.52 15.37 1.65
C ILE A 463 41.27 16.20 0.39
N LEU A 464 41.35 15.58 -0.79
CA LEU A 464 41.10 16.27 -2.07
C LEU A 464 39.64 16.73 -2.20
N PHE A 465 38.68 15.91 -1.77
CA PHE A 465 37.26 16.28 -1.79
C PHE A 465 36.96 17.43 -0.81
N LEU A 466 37.48 17.37 0.42
CA LEU A 466 37.33 18.46 1.39
C LEU A 466 38.00 19.76 0.92
N ALA A 467 39.16 19.68 0.27
CA ALA A 467 39.81 20.84 -0.35
C ALA A 467 38.94 21.44 -1.48
N GLY A 468 38.31 20.60 -2.30
CA GLY A 468 37.38 21.04 -3.35
C GLY A 468 36.15 21.76 -2.78
N VAL A 469 35.52 21.20 -1.74
CA VAL A 469 34.39 21.85 -1.04
C VAL A 469 34.83 23.18 -0.43
N ALA A 470 35.99 23.22 0.24
CA ALA A 470 36.52 24.44 0.85
C ALA A 470 36.78 25.53 -0.20
N MET A 471 37.30 25.18 -1.39
CA MET A 471 37.47 26.13 -2.48
C MET A 471 36.14 26.68 -3.00
N VAL A 472 35.12 25.84 -3.16
CA VAL A 472 33.79 26.29 -3.61
C VAL A 472 33.16 27.25 -2.59
N VAL A 473 33.28 26.94 -1.30
CA VAL A 473 32.78 27.81 -0.22
C VAL A 473 33.55 29.13 -0.20
N ALA A 474 34.88 29.10 -0.27
CA ALA A 474 35.71 30.30 -0.32
C ALA A 474 35.37 31.18 -1.52
N TYR A 475 35.18 30.60 -2.70
CA TYR A 475 34.76 31.31 -3.91
C TYR A 475 33.40 31.99 -3.74
N GLN A 476 32.42 31.30 -3.14
CA GLN A 476 31.11 31.91 -2.88
C GLN A 476 31.18 33.02 -1.83
N MET A 477 32.03 32.90 -0.81
CA MET A 477 32.24 33.98 0.17
C MET A 477 32.91 35.20 -0.47
N GLN A 478 33.86 35.00 -1.37
CA GLN A 478 34.52 36.08 -2.12
C GLN A 478 33.53 36.81 -3.04
N GLN A 479 32.64 36.09 -3.73
CA GLN A 479 31.57 36.70 -4.53
C GLN A 479 30.61 37.55 -3.67
N LEU A 480 30.25 37.05 -2.49
CA LEU A 480 29.41 37.79 -1.54
C LEU A 480 30.09 39.07 -1.05
N GLU A 481 31.38 39.02 -0.77
CA GLU A 481 32.14 40.18 -0.33
C GLU A 481 32.25 41.25 -1.43
N GLN A 482 32.45 40.83 -2.68
CA GLN A 482 32.44 41.74 -3.84
C GLN A 482 31.09 42.43 -4.03
N ASP A 483 29.98 41.70 -3.88
CA ASP A 483 28.63 42.26 -3.94
C ASP A 483 28.35 43.26 -2.80
N LEU A 484 28.83 42.97 -1.59
CA LEU A 484 28.70 43.88 -0.45
C LEU A 484 29.52 45.15 -0.63
N GLN A 485 30.73 45.05 -1.19
CA GLN A 485 31.57 46.22 -1.51
C GLN A 485 30.97 47.06 -2.64
N GLY A 486 30.39 46.42 -3.67
CA GLY A 486 29.66 47.10 -4.75
C GLY A 486 28.46 47.90 -4.27
N ASN A 487 27.69 47.34 -3.31
CA ASN A 487 26.56 48.04 -2.70
C ASN A 487 26.96 49.19 -1.78
N ARG A 488 28.12 49.12 -1.10
CA ARG A 488 28.64 50.25 -0.32
C ARG A 488 29.05 51.44 -1.20
N ARG A 489 29.67 51.19 -2.36
CA ARG A 489 30.01 52.27 -3.31
C ARG A 489 28.78 52.98 -3.88
N ARG A 490 27.67 52.27 -4.11
CA ARG A 490 26.42 52.88 -4.61
C ARG A 490 25.69 53.74 -3.58
N ARG A 491 25.93 53.55 -2.27
CA ARG A 491 25.32 54.38 -1.21
C ARG A 491 26.12 55.62 -0.84
N GLY A 492 27.35 55.78 -1.32
CA GLY A 492 28.20 56.94 -1.06
C GLY A 492 28.13 58.05 -2.12
N SER A 493 27.20 57.99 -3.07
CA SER A 493 27.05 58.96 -4.17
C SER A 493 25.64 59.54 -4.29
N CYS A 494 24.88 59.55 -3.20
CA CYS A 494 23.62 60.30 -3.08
C CYS A 494 23.75 61.33 -1.97
#